data_AF-A0A067BIJ9-F1
#
_entry.id   AF-A0A067BIJ9-F1
#
_cell.length_a   1.000
_cell.length_b   1.000
_cell.length_c   1.000
_cell.angle_alpha   90.00
_cell.angle_beta   90.00
_cell.angle_gamma   90.00
#
_symmetry.space_group_name_H-M   'P 1'
#
loop_
_entity.id
_entity.type
_entity.pdbx_description
1 polymer ?
#
loop_
_entity_poly.entity_id
_entity_poly.type
_entity_poly.pdbx_seq_one_letter_code
_entity_poly.pdbx_strand_id
1 'polypeptide(L)'
;MAHQIQFYNFGWEDMTSPNLSLMLDIATVMASVLAQAQQKVAVHCHAGYVGRTGLAIACTLIFQHGISAAEAIAIVRRGRPGSIQTHGQVAFVGRFHEYLGQAKLVFALPTIHNRFSLATILERERFQFQPTPPETSMVLPPRVVRYLCSQVEAWAAQDVCALGLAYVGHLPATTYSISLLPHLQLLQVAENADAWADHVVSSDALLPIKAQMNLGEPNWPQNSTTPIFAGLLLDWLEHLNPPLLDSNDLHDVDRLRKAPLATLRTLERLVNLLRVCREAMRTKLAELPVDANTLLEGLYARTGMAIVQAPSLRARSLIPPIKHLVESHWTSPSPLKMASMASEAKVEPLDPTKFSSTQ
;
A
#
# COMPACT_ATOMS: atom_id res chain seq x y z
N MET A 1 -25.75 -16.57 32.87
CA MET A 1 -24.76 -15.71 32.19
C MET A 1 -25.20 -14.26 32.36
N ALA A 2 -24.81 -13.64 33.48
CA ALA A 2 -25.28 -12.31 33.85
C ALA A 2 -24.26 -11.26 33.37
N HIS A 3 -24.75 -10.32 32.56
CA HIS A 3 -24.06 -9.18 31.96
C HIS A 3 -23.30 -9.49 30.65
N GLN A 4 -23.87 -9.05 29.53
CA GLN A 4 -23.32 -9.07 28.16
C GLN A 4 -22.12 -8.11 28.01
N ILE A 5 -21.13 -8.20 28.90
CA ILE A 5 -19.94 -7.32 28.91
C ILE A 5 -18.76 -8.11 28.35
N GLN A 6 -18.17 -7.60 27.27
CA GLN A 6 -16.94 -8.14 26.69
C GLN A 6 -15.73 -7.48 27.36
N PHE A 7 -14.75 -8.30 27.76
CA PHE A 7 -13.52 -7.83 28.40
C PHE A 7 -12.33 -8.00 27.46
N TYR A 8 -11.56 -6.92 27.31
CA TYR A 8 -10.29 -6.91 26.58
C TYR A 8 -9.18 -6.54 27.54
N ASN A 9 -8.25 -7.47 27.78
CA ASN A 9 -7.17 -7.29 28.75
C ASN A 9 -5.86 -6.97 28.02
N PHE A 10 -5.37 -5.75 28.20
CA PHE A 10 -4.08 -5.31 27.69
C PHE A 10 -3.16 -4.97 28.86
N GLY A 11 -2.06 -5.72 29.01
CA GLY A 11 -1.11 -5.56 30.10
C GLY A 11 0.16 -4.86 29.64
N TRP A 12 0.57 -3.83 30.38
CA TRP A 12 1.95 -3.32 30.37
C TRP A 12 2.35 -2.85 31.78
N GLU A 13 3.65 -2.80 32.03
CA GLU A 13 4.23 -2.51 33.34
C GLU A 13 3.81 -1.12 33.85
N ASP A 14 3.52 -1.02 35.14
CA ASP A 14 3.05 0.24 35.72
C ASP A 14 4.15 1.31 35.68
N MET A 15 3.76 2.58 35.58
CA MET A 15 4.67 3.72 35.44
C MET A 15 5.55 3.75 34.17
N THR A 16 5.37 2.79 33.25
CA THR A 16 6.04 2.78 31.95
C THR A 16 5.10 3.24 30.81
N SER A 17 5.68 3.52 29.65
CA SER A 17 4.92 3.75 28.41
C SER A 17 4.80 2.44 27.63
N PRO A 18 3.63 2.09 27.08
CA PRO A 18 3.47 0.90 26.27
C PRO A 18 4.26 1.04 24.95
N ASN A 19 4.44 -0.06 24.22
CA ASN A 19 4.90 0.01 22.85
C ASN A 19 3.83 0.72 21.97
N LEU A 20 4.25 1.48 20.96
CA LEU A 20 3.36 2.15 20.00
C LEU A 20 2.41 1.15 19.31
N SER A 21 2.91 -0.04 18.95
CA SER A 21 2.09 -1.10 18.36
C SER A 21 1.01 -1.61 19.33
N LEU A 22 1.34 -1.79 20.61
CA LEU A 22 0.36 -2.18 21.63
C LEU A 22 -0.71 -1.10 21.82
N MET A 23 -0.32 0.18 21.81
CA MET A 23 -1.28 1.29 21.90
C MET A 23 -2.20 1.35 20.69
N LEU A 24 -1.68 1.06 19.50
CA LEU A 24 -2.46 0.96 18.29
C LEU A 24 -3.48 -0.18 18.36
N ASP A 25 -3.09 -1.35 18.87
CA ASP A 25 -4.01 -2.48 19.08
C ASP A 25 -5.16 -2.09 20.03
N ILE A 26 -4.84 -1.44 21.15
CA ILE A 26 -5.82 -0.92 22.11
C ILE A 26 -6.77 0.07 21.43
N ALA A 27 -6.21 1.06 20.72
CA ALA A 27 -6.99 2.08 20.03
C ALA A 27 -7.91 1.48 18.96
N THR A 28 -7.42 0.48 18.22
CA THR A 28 -8.18 -0.24 17.18
C THR A 28 -9.35 -1.02 17.78
N VAL A 29 -9.12 -1.75 18.88
CA VAL A 29 -10.21 -2.46 19.58
C VAL A 29 -11.26 -1.46 20.07
N MET A 30 -10.84 -0.41 20.78
CA MET A 30 -11.77 0.61 21.27
C MET A 30 -12.58 1.26 20.14
N ALA A 31 -11.91 1.67 19.05
CA ALA A 31 -12.58 2.28 17.90
C ALA A 31 -13.55 1.32 17.20
N SER A 32 -13.18 0.04 17.07
CA SER A 32 -14.05 -0.98 16.45
C SER A 32 -15.32 -1.25 17.25
N VAL A 33 -15.23 -1.29 18.58
CA VAL A 33 -16.38 -1.43 19.48
C VAL A 33 -17.25 -0.19 19.40
N LEU A 34 -16.66 1.00 19.39
CA LEU A 34 -17.40 2.27 19.25
C LEU A 34 -18.07 2.44 17.88
N ALA A 35 -17.55 1.81 16.82
CA ALA A 35 -18.14 1.83 15.49
C ALA A 35 -19.39 0.93 15.38
N GLN A 36 -19.57 -0.05 16.26
CA GLN A 36 -20.78 -0.88 16.30
C GLN A 36 -21.91 -0.08 16.95
N ALA A 37 -23.05 0.01 16.26
CA ALA A 37 -24.22 0.69 16.78
C ALA A 37 -24.62 0.10 18.15
N GLN A 38 -24.92 0.97 19.12
CA GLN A 38 -25.39 0.64 20.48
C GLN A 38 -24.33 0.09 21.47
N GLN A 39 -23.02 0.10 21.14
CA GLN A 39 -21.99 -0.30 22.11
C GLN A 39 -21.31 0.89 22.80
N LYS A 40 -20.88 0.70 24.04
CA LYS A 40 -20.16 1.69 24.86
C LYS A 40 -18.91 1.04 25.43
N VAL A 41 -17.81 1.81 25.48
CA VAL A 41 -16.53 1.35 26.02
C VAL A 41 -16.26 1.99 27.37
N ALA A 42 -15.95 1.15 28.37
CA ALA A 42 -15.43 1.59 29.65
C ALA A 42 -13.95 1.18 29.75
N VAL A 43 -13.08 2.14 30.08
CA VAL A 43 -11.63 1.91 30.23
C VAL A 43 -11.24 2.16 31.69
N HIS A 44 -10.53 1.22 32.28
CA HIS A 44 -10.02 1.32 33.64
C HIS A 44 -8.59 0.79 33.77
N CYS A 45 -7.89 1.20 34.84
CA CYS A 45 -6.59 0.67 35.25
C CYS A 45 -6.63 0.38 36.76
N HIS A 46 -5.52 -0.11 37.35
CA HIS A 46 -5.47 -0.52 38.76
C HIS A 46 -5.89 0.58 39.75
N ALA A 47 -5.43 1.82 39.54
CA ALA A 47 -5.79 2.96 40.39
C ALA A 47 -6.92 3.84 39.80
N GLY A 48 -7.41 3.54 38.59
CA GLY A 48 -8.33 4.40 37.84
C GLY A 48 -7.82 5.83 37.53
N TYR A 49 -6.73 6.26 38.15
CA TYR A 49 -6.28 7.66 38.21
C TYR A 49 -4.95 7.88 37.47
N VAL A 50 -4.94 9.00 36.75
CA VAL A 50 -3.85 9.69 36.04
C VAL A 50 -3.36 9.17 34.69
N GLY A 51 -2.72 8.00 34.65
CA GLY A 51 -1.76 7.71 33.57
C GLY A 51 -2.34 6.92 32.40
N ARG A 52 -2.46 5.61 32.61
CA ARG A 52 -2.73 4.61 31.55
C ARG A 52 -4.10 4.80 30.89
N THR A 53 -5.15 5.03 31.68
CA THR A 53 -6.51 5.26 31.17
C THR A 53 -6.58 6.53 30.33
N GLY A 54 -6.01 7.63 30.81
CA GLY A 54 -5.97 8.90 30.07
C GLY A 54 -5.15 8.79 28.78
N LEU A 55 -4.02 8.07 28.85
CA LEU A 55 -3.16 7.80 27.69
C LEU A 55 -3.90 7.02 26.60
N ALA A 56 -4.56 5.91 26.96
CA ALA A 56 -5.33 5.10 26.04
C ALA A 56 -6.46 5.91 25.39
N ILE A 57 -7.25 6.66 26.18
CA ILE A 57 -8.33 7.49 25.65
C ILE A 57 -7.81 8.58 24.71
N ALA A 58 -6.71 9.28 25.07
CA ALA A 58 -6.12 10.31 24.20
C ALA A 58 -5.65 9.72 22.86
N CYS A 59 -4.95 8.58 22.90
CA CYS A 59 -4.51 7.88 21.69
C CYS A 59 -5.69 7.41 20.84
N THR A 60 -6.77 6.87 21.44
CA THR A 60 -7.98 6.50 20.71
C THR A 60 -8.65 7.71 20.05
N LEU A 61 -8.70 8.87 20.71
CA LEU A 61 -9.26 10.09 20.12
C LEU A 61 -8.45 10.54 18.89
N ILE A 62 -7.12 10.47 18.97
CA ILE A 62 -6.24 10.76 17.82
C ILE A 62 -6.49 9.77 16.69
N PHE A 63 -6.59 8.48 17.01
CA PHE A 63 -6.83 7.42 16.04
C PHE A 63 -8.17 7.61 15.31
N GLN A 64 -9.25 7.89 16.05
CA GLN A 64 -10.61 7.98 15.53
C GLN A 64 -10.92 9.31 14.84
N HIS A 65 -10.39 10.42 15.35
CA HIS A 65 -10.75 11.77 14.88
C HIS A 65 -9.62 12.51 14.16
N GLY A 66 -8.39 11.99 14.17
CA GLY A 66 -7.24 12.64 13.51
C GLY A 66 -6.86 14.00 14.09
N ILE A 67 -7.25 14.27 15.35
CA ILE A 67 -6.94 15.53 16.05
C ILE A 67 -5.48 15.55 16.54
N SER A 68 -4.97 16.75 16.82
CA SER A 68 -3.60 16.90 17.33
C SER A 68 -3.44 16.28 18.74
N ALA A 69 -2.20 15.91 19.08
CA ALA A 69 -1.87 15.41 20.41
C ALA A 69 -2.27 16.39 21.53
N ALA A 70 -2.10 17.69 21.31
CA ALA A 70 -2.46 18.73 22.27
C ALA A 70 -3.98 18.80 22.51
N GLU A 71 -4.77 18.74 21.44
CA GLU A 71 -6.24 18.74 21.52
C GLU A 71 -6.76 17.48 22.19
N ALA A 72 -6.21 16.31 21.86
CA ALA A 72 -6.59 15.05 22.49
C ALA A 72 -6.35 15.08 24.01
N ILE A 73 -5.20 15.58 24.45
CA ILE A 73 -4.87 15.76 25.87
C ILE A 73 -5.85 16.74 26.52
N ALA A 74 -6.17 17.86 25.86
CA ALA A 74 -7.11 18.85 26.37
C ALA A 74 -8.53 18.29 26.52
N ILE A 75 -9.00 17.46 25.58
CA ILE A 75 -10.31 16.77 25.68
C ILE A 75 -10.32 15.84 26.88
N VAL A 76 -9.29 15.00 27.05
CA VAL A 76 -9.21 14.07 28.17
C VAL A 76 -9.20 14.80 29.51
N ARG A 77 -8.42 15.90 29.63
CA ARG A 77 -8.34 16.69 30.86
C ARG A 77 -9.64 17.43 31.19
N ARG A 78 -10.43 17.83 30.20
CA ARG A 78 -11.77 18.40 30.42
C ARG A 78 -12.73 17.39 31.04
N GLY A 79 -12.73 16.15 30.55
CA GLY A 79 -13.59 15.10 31.10
C GLY A 79 -13.07 14.50 32.41
N ARG A 80 -11.75 14.48 32.61
CA ARG A 80 -11.08 13.94 33.80
C ARG A 80 -9.87 14.82 34.17
N PRO A 81 -10.06 15.87 34.99
CA PRO A 81 -8.99 16.74 35.45
C PRO A 81 -7.84 15.94 36.07
N GLY A 82 -6.60 16.33 35.79
CA GLY A 82 -5.41 15.65 36.32
C GLY A 82 -4.99 14.38 35.56
N SER A 83 -5.57 14.06 34.40
CA SER A 83 -5.10 12.98 33.52
C SER A 83 -3.86 13.40 32.69
N ILE A 84 -2.99 12.43 32.36
CA ILE A 84 -1.76 12.62 31.58
C ILE A 84 -0.84 13.65 32.26
N GLN A 85 -0.29 13.27 33.42
CA GLN A 85 0.48 14.19 34.28
C GLN A 85 1.94 14.31 33.88
N THR A 86 2.58 13.21 33.48
CA THR A 86 4.03 13.21 33.30
C THR A 86 4.42 13.72 31.91
N HIS A 87 5.59 14.36 31.82
CA HIS A 87 6.15 14.79 30.54
C HIS A 87 6.31 13.60 29.57
N GLY A 88 6.70 12.42 30.09
CA GLY A 88 6.82 11.19 29.29
C GLY A 88 5.50 10.73 28.68
N GLN A 89 4.37 10.89 29.37
CA GLN A 89 3.04 10.57 28.83
C GLN A 89 2.63 11.55 27.73
N VAL A 90 2.84 12.85 27.93
CA VAL A 90 2.59 13.86 26.88
C VAL A 90 3.43 13.58 25.64
N ALA A 91 4.73 13.31 25.82
CA ALA A 91 5.63 12.93 24.74
C ALA A 91 5.21 11.62 24.06
N PHE A 92 4.66 10.65 24.80
CA PHE A 92 4.13 9.42 24.21
C PHE A 92 2.92 9.68 23.31
N VAL A 93 1.97 10.54 23.72
CA VAL A 93 0.83 10.91 22.88
C VAL A 93 1.31 11.59 21.59
N GLY A 94 2.32 12.47 21.68
CA GLY A 94 2.96 13.08 20.52
C GLY A 94 3.58 12.04 19.57
N ARG A 95 4.41 11.12 20.11
CA ARG A 95 5.00 10.01 19.33
C ARG A 95 3.93 9.11 18.71
N PHE A 96 2.82 8.87 19.40
CA PHE A 96 1.71 8.08 18.87
C PHE A 96 1.00 8.79 17.70
N HIS A 97 0.78 10.10 17.82
CA HIS A 97 0.25 10.91 16.71
C HIS A 97 1.18 10.86 15.49
N GLU A 98 2.48 11.02 15.68
CA GLU A 98 3.47 10.92 14.59
C GLU A 98 3.51 9.50 13.98
N TYR A 99 3.46 8.47 14.82
CA TYR A 99 3.41 7.07 14.39
C TYR A 99 2.19 6.78 13.52
N LEU A 100 1.01 7.29 13.89
CA LEU A 100 -0.20 7.19 13.07
C LEU A 100 -0.09 7.99 11.77
N GLY A 101 0.52 9.18 11.81
CA GLY A 101 0.81 9.95 10.61
C GLY A 101 1.67 9.17 9.63
N GLN A 102 2.75 8.54 10.12
CA GLN A 102 3.62 7.68 9.31
C GLN A 102 2.89 6.44 8.78
N ALA A 103 1.97 5.85 9.55
CA ALA A 103 1.17 4.73 9.10
C ALA A 103 0.31 5.10 7.88
N LYS A 104 -0.25 6.32 7.84
CA LYS A 104 -1.11 6.81 6.75
C LYS A 104 -0.36 7.22 5.48
N LEU A 105 0.97 7.34 5.53
CA LEU A 105 1.76 7.78 4.37
C LEU A 105 1.69 6.76 3.23
N VAL A 106 1.08 7.20 2.12
CA VAL A 106 0.97 6.47 0.85
C VAL A 106 2.10 6.90 -0.10
N PHE A 107 2.39 8.19 -0.14
CA PHE A 107 3.41 8.83 -0.98
C PHE A 107 4.45 9.58 -0.14
N ALA A 108 5.70 9.57 -0.57
CA ALA A 108 6.79 10.33 0.01
C ALA A 108 6.86 11.60 -0.81
N LEU A 109 6.26 12.64 -0.23
CA LEU A 109 6.32 13.96 -0.83
C LEU A 109 7.79 14.40 -0.92
N PRO A 110 8.24 14.91 -2.08
CA PRO A 110 9.60 15.41 -2.26
C PRO A 110 9.97 16.39 -1.16
N THR A 111 11.23 16.37 -0.70
CA THR A 111 11.79 17.25 0.35
C THR A 111 11.20 17.11 1.76
N ILE A 112 10.07 16.41 1.93
CA ILE A 112 9.40 16.24 3.22
C ILE A 112 9.66 14.83 3.79
N HIS A 113 9.56 13.80 2.95
CA HIS A 113 9.63 12.41 3.39
C HIS A 113 10.74 11.65 2.70
N ASN A 114 11.37 10.73 3.43
CA ASN A 114 12.23 9.72 2.83
C ASN A 114 11.39 8.69 2.07
N ARG A 115 11.93 8.23 0.94
CA ARG A 115 11.39 7.10 0.17
C ARG A 115 11.41 5.82 1.04
N PHE A 116 10.46 4.94 0.81
CA PHE A 116 10.28 3.74 1.63
C PHE A 116 10.05 2.48 0.80
N SER A 117 10.30 1.31 1.39
CA SER A 117 10.22 0.01 0.74
C SER A 117 8.79 -0.52 0.66
N LEU A 118 8.55 -1.49 -0.24
CA LEU A 118 7.28 -2.20 -0.32
C LEU A 118 6.89 -2.86 1.02
N ALA A 119 7.87 -3.44 1.73
CA ALA A 119 7.65 -4.08 3.03
C ALA A 119 7.15 -3.07 4.07
N THR A 120 7.74 -1.87 4.11
CA THR A 120 7.30 -0.79 5.01
C THR A 120 5.85 -0.38 4.74
N ILE A 121 5.42 -0.32 3.49
CA ILE A 121 4.04 0.04 3.13
C ILE A 121 3.07 -1.04 3.59
N LEU A 122 3.39 -2.31 3.33
CA LEU A 122 2.55 -3.43 3.73
C LEU A 122 2.44 -3.54 5.26
N GLU A 123 3.53 -3.27 5.97
CA GLU A 123 3.53 -3.20 7.43
C GLU A 123 2.62 -2.07 7.94
N ARG A 124 2.69 -0.89 7.33
CA ARG A 124 1.79 0.24 7.65
C ARG A 124 0.33 -0.06 7.35
N GLU A 125 0.02 -0.74 6.26
CA GLU A 125 -1.34 -1.17 5.94
C GLU A 125 -1.87 -2.18 6.97
N ARG A 126 -1.03 -3.13 7.41
CA ARG A 126 -1.39 -4.07 8.48
C ARG A 126 -1.76 -3.36 9.78
N PHE A 127 -1.15 -2.21 10.07
CA PHE A 127 -1.46 -1.41 11.25
C PHE A 127 -2.77 -0.62 11.13
N GLN A 128 -3.24 -0.30 9.92
CA GLN A 128 -4.48 0.45 9.72
C GLN A 128 -5.72 -0.45 9.63
N PHE A 129 -5.55 -1.70 9.19
CA PHE A 129 -6.65 -2.63 8.95
C PHE A 129 -6.52 -3.81 9.89
N GLN A 130 -7.59 -4.10 10.65
CA GLN A 130 -7.65 -5.27 11.53
C GLN A 130 -7.13 -6.50 10.77
N PRO A 131 -6.31 -7.36 11.39
CA PRO A 131 -6.01 -8.65 10.81
C PRO A 131 -7.33 -9.41 10.77
N THR A 132 -8.02 -9.38 9.63
CA THR A 132 -9.01 -10.40 9.32
C THR A 132 -8.27 -11.72 9.51
N PRO A 133 -8.78 -12.68 10.32
CA PRO A 133 -8.13 -13.97 10.42
C PRO A 133 -7.92 -14.48 8.99
N PRO A 134 -6.69 -14.89 8.62
CA PRO A 134 -6.41 -15.34 7.28
C PRO A 134 -7.13 -16.67 7.08
N GLU A 135 -8.38 -16.65 6.64
CA GLU A 135 -9.01 -17.83 6.06
C GLU A 135 -8.28 -18.27 4.79
N THR A 136 -7.47 -17.36 4.22
CA THR A 136 -6.50 -17.66 3.17
C THR A 136 -5.17 -16.99 3.45
N SER A 137 -4.10 -17.77 3.39
CA SER A 137 -2.70 -17.34 3.27
C SER A 137 -2.47 -16.53 1.98
N MET A 138 -3.12 -15.38 1.81
CA MET A 138 -3.03 -14.55 0.61
C MET A 138 -2.27 -13.26 0.94
N VAL A 139 -0.98 -13.26 0.64
CA VAL A 139 -0.23 -12.00 0.52
C VAL A 139 -0.84 -11.23 -0.65
N LEU A 140 -1.50 -10.11 -0.34
CA LEU A 140 -2.11 -9.24 -1.33
C LEU A 140 -1.15 -8.11 -1.71
N PRO A 141 -1.25 -7.56 -2.93
CA PRO A 141 -0.57 -6.33 -3.28
C PRO A 141 -1.12 -5.15 -2.44
N PRO A 142 -0.31 -4.09 -2.22
CA PRO A 142 -0.72 -2.93 -1.44
C PRO A 142 -2.08 -2.39 -1.88
N ARG A 143 -2.90 -1.96 -0.92
CA ARG A 143 -4.24 -1.40 -1.18
C ARG A 143 -4.18 -0.25 -2.16
N VAL A 144 -3.20 0.65 -2.01
CA VAL A 144 -3.02 1.78 -2.95
C VAL A 144 -2.78 1.29 -4.37
N VAL A 145 -1.96 0.26 -4.59
CA VAL A 145 -1.72 -0.29 -5.92
C VAL A 145 -3.00 -0.90 -6.49
N ARG A 146 -3.73 -1.68 -5.69
CA ARG A 146 -5.02 -2.25 -6.11
C ARG A 146 -6.01 -1.17 -6.52
N TYR A 147 -6.15 -0.15 -5.68
CA TYR A 147 -7.01 1.00 -5.90
C TYR A 147 -6.65 1.74 -7.19
N LEU A 148 -5.39 2.16 -7.34
CA LEU A 148 -4.93 2.90 -8.51
C LEU A 148 -5.08 2.06 -9.78
N CYS A 149 -4.75 0.76 -9.76
CA CYS A 149 -4.98 -0.10 -10.91
C CYS A 149 -6.47 -0.19 -11.28
N SER A 150 -7.38 -0.34 -10.31
CA SER A 150 -8.81 -0.37 -10.60
C SER A 150 -9.33 0.96 -11.15
N GLN A 151 -8.80 2.10 -10.69
CA GLN A 151 -9.14 3.42 -11.25
C GLN A 151 -8.60 3.58 -12.69
N VAL A 152 -7.40 3.08 -12.96
CA VAL A 152 -6.84 3.07 -14.32
C VAL A 152 -7.66 2.17 -15.25
N GLU A 153 -8.14 1.01 -14.78
CA GLU A 153 -9.03 0.14 -15.56
C GLU A 153 -10.38 0.80 -15.87
N ALA A 154 -10.96 1.52 -14.90
CA ALA A 154 -12.17 2.30 -15.13
C ALA A 154 -11.95 3.39 -16.19
N TRP A 155 -10.82 4.09 -16.13
CA TRP A 155 -10.41 5.05 -17.16
C TRP A 155 -10.22 4.40 -18.54
N ALA A 156 -9.61 3.22 -18.61
CA ALA A 156 -9.41 2.51 -19.87
C ALA A 156 -10.76 2.14 -20.52
N ALA A 157 -11.77 1.78 -19.72
CA ALA A 157 -13.11 1.51 -20.20
C ALA A 157 -13.82 2.78 -20.69
N GLN A 158 -13.59 3.92 -20.04
CA GLN A 158 -14.17 5.22 -20.41
C GLN A 158 -13.48 5.80 -21.65
N ASP A 159 -12.21 6.15 -21.55
CA ASP A 159 -11.40 6.81 -22.58
C ASP A 159 -9.97 6.26 -22.56
N VAL A 160 -9.75 5.24 -23.39
CA VAL A 160 -8.45 4.56 -23.50
C VAL A 160 -7.38 5.43 -24.15
N CYS A 161 -7.79 6.40 -24.97
CA CYS A 161 -6.88 7.32 -25.66
C CYS A 161 -6.29 8.31 -24.67
N ALA A 162 -7.13 9.07 -23.97
CA ALA A 162 -6.69 10.01 -22.95
C ALA A 162 -5.84 9.31 -21.89
N LEU A 163 -6.27 8.13 -21.44
CA LEU A 163 -5.50 7.33 -20.49
C LEU A 163 -4.12 6.96 -21.04
N GLY A 164 -4.04 6.42 -22.26
CA GLY A 164 -2.78 5.99 -22.85
C GLY A 164 -1.80 7.14 -23.03
N LEU A 165 -2.28 8.29 -23.51
CA LEU A 165 -1.47 9.51 -23.65
C LEU A 165 -0.94 10.00 -22.30
N ALA A 166 -1.79 10.03 -21.29
CA ALA A 166 -1.38 10.44 -19.94
C ALA A 166 -0.41 9.44 -19.28
N TYR A 167 -0.65 8.14 -19.46
CA TYR A 167 0.20 7.09 -18.90
C TYR A 167 1.60 7.11 -19.55
N VAL A 168 1.65 7.19 -20.87
CA VAL A 168 2.92 7.18 -21.61
C VAL A 168 3.66 8.50 -21.48
N GLY A 169 2.95 9.63 -21.50
CA GLY A 169 3.54 10.96 -21.41
C GLY A 169 3.90 11.40 -19.99
N HIS A 170 3.45 10.68 -18.95
CA HIS A 170 3.86 10.97 -17.57
C HIS A 170 5.39 10.81 -17.45
N LEU A 171 6.08 11.87 -17.04
CA LEU A 171 7.54 11.91 -17.01
C LEU A 171 8.08 11.15 -15.79
N PRO A 172 9.15 10.33 -15.94
CA PRO A 172 9.75 9.61 -14.83
C PRO A 172 10.41 10.57 -13.83
N ALA A 173 10.14 10.40 -12.54
CA ALA A 173 10.59 11.28 -11.47
C ALA A 173 12.00 10.96 -10.95
N THR A 174 12.51 9.74 -11.17
CA THR A 174 13.65 9.20 -10.40
C THR A 174 15.01 9.32 -11.05
N THR A 175 15.08 9.50 -12.37
CA THR A 175 16.35 9.34 -13.08
C THR A 175 16.93 10.66 -13.54
N TYR A 176 16.23 11.45 -14.38
CA TYR A 176 16.63 12.80 -14.80
C TYR A 176 15.42 13.58 -15.33
N SER A 177 15.38 14.89 -15.12
CA SER A 177 14.35 15.76 -15.71
C SER A 177 14.54 15.85 -17.22
N ILE A 178 13.68 15.18 -17.96
CA ILE A 178 13.58 15.27 -19.42
C ILE A 178 12.24 15.91 -19.77
N SER A 179 12.20 16.76 -20.79
CA SER A 179 10.92 17.30 -21.27
C SER A 179 10.10 16.23 -22.00
N LEU A 180 8.81 16.51 -22.20
CA LEU A 180 7.87 15.57 -22.80
C LEU A 180 8.32 15.06 -24.19
N LEU A 181 8.73 15.95 -25.09
CA LEU A 181 9.06 15.56 -26.46
C LEU A 181 10.26 14.58 -26.54
N PRO A 182 11.44 14.86 -25.95
CA PRO A 182 12.54 13.90 -25.97
C PRO A 182 12.20 12.58 -25.28
N HIS A 183 11.33 12.60 -24.26
CA HIS A 183 10.81 11.38 -23.65
C HIS A 183 10.04 10.53 -24.67
N LEU A 184 9.05 11.12 -25.35
CA LEU A 184 8.23 10.42 -26.36
C LEU A 184 9.07 9.90 -27.54
N GLN A 185 10.10 10.65 -27.97
CA GLN A 185 11.02 10.24 -29.02
C GLN A 185 11.88 9.04 -28.62
N LEU A 186 12.36 8.98 -27.38
CA LEU A 186 13.12 7.83 -26.87
C LEU A 186 12.27 6.56 -26.84
N LEU A 187 10.99 6.70 -26.48
CA LEU A 187 10.00 5.64 -26.51
C LEU A 187 9.53 5.29 -27.94
N GLN A 188 9.86 6.11 -28.96
CA GLN A 188 9.39 6.01 -30.35
C GLN A 188 7.88 6.09 -30.50
N VAL A 189 7.22 6.82 -29.60
CA VAL A 189 5.76 6.90 -29.59
C VAL A 189 5.25 8.14 -30.31
N ALA A 190 6.03 9.22 -30.34
CA ALA A 190 5.67 10.43 -31.10
C ALA A 190 6.90 11.24 -31.52
N GLU A 191 6.76 11.94 -32.65
CA GLU A 191 7.72 12.92 -33.14
C GLU A 191 7.37 14.37 -32.76
N ASN A 192 6.12 14.60 -32.34
CA ASN A 192 5.61 15.88 -31.82
C ASN A 192 4.89 15.66 -30.47
N ALA A 193 4.68 16.74 -29.72
CA ALA A 193 4.06 16.68 -28.38
C ALA A 193 2.67 17.33 -28.31
N ASP A 194 2.16 17.92 -29.40
CA ASP A 194 0.94 18.75 -29.36
C ASP A 194 -0.29 17.95 -28.93
N ALA A 195 -0.49 16.75 -29.49
CA ALA A 195 -1.59 15.86 -29.12
C ALA A 195 -1.48 15.30 -27.68
N TRP A 196 -0.30 15.40 -27.07
CA TRP A 196 0.01 14.84 -25.75
C TRP A 196 -0.14 15.87 -24.65
N ALA A 197 0.22 17.13 -24.93
CA ALA A 197 0.31 18.19 -23.94
C ALA A 197 -0.99 18.38 -23.15
N ASP A 198 -2.15 18.26 -23.80
CA ASP A 198 -3.46 18.45 -23.18
C ASP A 198 -3.87 17.28 -22.24
N HIS A 199 -3.25 16.12 -22.39
CA HIS A 199 -3.60 14.90 -21.66
C HIS A 199 -2.60 14.55 -20.54
N VAL A 200 -1.37 15.05 -20.63
CA VAL A 200 -0.31 14.75 -19.66
C VAL A 200 -0.48 15.58 -18.40
N VAL A 201 -0.59 14.89 -17.26
CA VAL A 201 -0.65 15.53 -15.94
C VAL A 201 0.77 15.61 -15.36
N SER A 202 1.23 16.81 -15.01
CA SER A 202 2.56 17.00 -14.43
C SER A 202 2.65 16.45 -13.00
N SER A 203 3.84 16.03 -12.57
CA SER A 203 4.05 15.55 -11.20
C SER A 203 3.75 16.62 -10.14
N ASP A 204 3.95 17.90 -10.49
CA ASP A 204 3.60 19.05 -9.64
C ASP A 204 2.08 19.17 -9.44
N ALA A 205 1.29 18.97 -10.50
CA ALA A 205 -0.17 18.95 -10.40
C ALA A 205 -0.69 17.77 -9.56
N LEU A 206 0.06 16.66 -9.49
CA LEU A 206 -0.25 15.52 -8.65
C LEU A 206 0.15 15.71 -7.18
N LEU A 207 1.04 16.66 -6.86
CA LEU A 207 1.54 16.88 -5.49
C LEU A 207 0.42 17.15 -4.44
N PRO A 208 -0.56 18.05 -4.67
CA PRO A 208 -1.65 18.25 -3.71
C PRO A 208 -2.51 16.99 -3.53
N ILE A 209 -2.69 16.19 -4.59
CA ILE A 209 -3.44 14.94 -4.55
C ILE A 209 -2.69 13.89 -3.73
N LYS A 210 -1.38 13.75 -3.92
CA LYS A 210 -0.52 12.87 -3.10
C LYS A 210 -0.58 13.26 -1.62
N ALA A 211 -0.54 14.56 -1.32
CA ALA A 211 -0.67 15.07 0.05
C ALA A 211 -2.03 14.75 0.67
N GLN A 212 -3.12 14.89 -0.11
CA GLN A 212 -4.47 14.49 0.32
C GLN A 212 -4.56 12.99 0.57
N MET A 213 -3.98 12.15 -0.30
CA MET A 213 -3.99 10.69 -0.12
C MET A 213 -3.25 10.23 1.15
N ASN A 214 -2.23 10.98 1.58
CA ASN A 214 -1.50 10.75 2.83
C ASN A 214 -2.33 11.02 4.09
N LEU A 215 -3.52 11.63 3.97
CA LEU A 215 -4.46 11.79 5.09
C LEU A 215 -5.26 10.50 5.37
N GLY A 216 -5.18 9.51 4.47
CA GLY A 216 -5.82 8.20 4.58
C GLY A 216 -6.83 7.91 3.46
N GLU A 217 -7.24 6.64 3.35
CA GLU A 217 -8.07 6.10 2.27
C GLU A 217 -9.39 6.85 1.99
N PRO A 218 -10.16 7.35 2.98
CA PRO A 218 -11.36 8.13 2.72
C PRO A 218 -11.13 9.41 1.90
N ASN A 219 -9.88 9.90 1.86
CA ASN A 219 -9.50 11.08 1.11
C ASN A 219 -9.01 10.75 -0.31
N TRP A 220 -9.01 9.49 -0.73
CA TRP A 220 -8.56 9.10 -2.06
C TRP A 220 -9.58 9.54 -3.13
N PRO A 221 -9.11 10.14 -4.24
CA PRO A 221 -10.00 10.75 -5.23
C PRO A 221 -10.80 9.69 -5.99
N GLN A 222 -12.12 9.71 -5.89
CA GLN A 222 -12.98 8.67 -6.49
C GLN A 222 -13.22 8.86 -7.99
N ASN A 223 -13.30 10.11 -8.44
CA ASN A 223 -13.53 10.49 -9.84
C ASN A 223 -12.52 11.57 -10.23
N SER A 224 -12.24 11.66 -11.52
CA SER A 224 -11.42 12.73 -12.08
C SER A 224 -11.91 13.07 -13.48
N THR A 225 -11.67 14.31 -13.92
CA THR A 225 -11.90 14.75 -15.30
C THR A 225 -10.69 14.49 -16.20
N THR A 226 -9.52 14.25 -15.61
CA THR A 226 -8.28 13.88 -16.29
C THR A 226 -7.73 12.56 -15.74
N PRO A 227 -6.98 11.78 -16.52
CA PRO A 227 -6.45 10.45 -16.14
C PRO A 227 -5.29 10.51 -15.11
N ILE A 228 -5.48 11.22 -14.00
CA ILE A 228 -4.49 11.41 -12.92
C ILE A 228 -3.95 10.10 -12.33
N PHE A 229 -4.76 9.03 -12.35
CA PHE A 229 -4.43 7.76 -11.70
C PHE A 229 -3.27 7.03 -12.37
N ALA A 230 -3.05 7.25 -13.67
CA ALA A 230 -1.90 6.72 -14.38
C ALA A 230 -0.59 7.29 -13.81
N GLY A 231 -0.51 8.63 -13.71
CA GLY A 231 0.64 9.31 -13.13
C GLY A 231 0.83 8.97 -11.65
N LEU A 232 -0.25 8.91 -10.86
CA LEU A 232 -0.17 8.50 -9.44
C LEU A 232 0.37 7.08 -9.28
N LEU A 233 -0.03 6.13 -10.14
CA LEU A 233 0.47 4.75 -10.11
C LEU A 233 1.97 4.69 -10.44
N LEU A 234 2.39 5.41 -11.48
CA LEU A 234 3.78 5.47 -11.90
C LEU A 234 4.65 6.13 -10.83
N ASP A 235 4.23 7.28 -10.29
CA ASP A 235 4.92 7.97 -9.20
C ASP A 235 5.03 7.11 -7.95
N TRP A 236 4.01 6.30 -7.65
CA TRP A 236 4.04 5.39 -6.50
C TRP A 236 5.07 4.27 -6.67
N LEU A 237 5.19 3.69 -7.87
CA LEU A 237 6.21 2.68 -8.18
C LEU A 237 7.61 3.28 -8.16
N GLU A 238 7.74 4.47 -8.73
CA GLU A 238 8.97 5.25 -8.80
C GLU A 238 9.40 5.77 -7.42
N HIS A 239 8.50 5.85 -6.45
CA HIS A 239 8.85 6.15 -5.06
C HIS A 239 9.59 5.00 -4.38
N LEU A 240 9.34 3.74 -4.69
CA LEU A 240 9.79 2.62 -3.85
C LEU A 240 11.32 2.60 -3.66
N ASN A 241 11.82 2.43 -2.43
CA ASN A 241 13.25 2.27 -2.18
C ASN A 241 13.50 1.02 -1.30
N PRO A 242 14.10 -0.06 -1.83
CA PRO A 242 14.57 -0.24 -3.22
C PRO A 242 13.42 -0.30 -4.26
N PRO A 243 13.71 -0.25 -5.57
CA PRO A 243 12.72 -0.45 -6.64
C PRO A 243 11.92 -1.74 -6.48
N LEU A 244 10.78 -1.86 -7.18
CA LEU A 244 9.95 -3.06 -7.08
C LEU A 244 10.72 -4.31 -7.56
N LEU A 245 11.49 -4.18 -8.63
CA LEU A 245 12.39 -5.22 -9.15
C LEU A 245 13.73 -4.61 -9.56
N ASP A 246 14.78 -5.42 -9.47
CA ASP A 246 16.05 -5.10 -10.12
C ASP A 246 15.94 -5.28 -11.64
N SER A 247 16.69 -4.48 -12.41
CA SER A 247 16.59 -4.54 -13.88
C SER A 247 16.93 -5.91 -14.45
N ASN A 248 17.80 -6.67 -13.78
CA ASN A 248 18.21 -8.00 -14.23
C ASN A 248 17.13 -9.06 -14.01
N ASP A 249 16.30 -8.92 -12.97
CA ASP A 249 15.28 -9.91 -12.62
C ASP A 249 14.11 -9.86 -13.60
N LEU A 250 13.84 -8.69 -14.20
CA LEU A 250 12.79 -8.56 -15.20
C LEU A 250 13.09 -9.34 -16.48
N HIS A 251 14.37 -9.52 -16.81
CA HIS A 251 14.82 -10.25 -18.00
C HIS A 251 14.91 -11.78 -17.81
N ASP A 252 14.81 -12.26 -16.57
CA ASP A 252 15.05 -13.67 -16.21
C ASP A 252 13.92 -14.17 -15.29
N VAL A 253 13.00 -14.95 -15.87
CA VAL A 253 11.81 -15.47 -15.18
C VAL A 253 12.18 -16.34 -13.98
N ASP A 254 13.32 -17.03 -14.00
CA ASP A 254 13.75 -17.87 -12.88
C ASP A 254 14.28 -17.03 -11.72
N ARG A 255 14.91 -15.88 -11.99
CA ARG A 255 15.23 -14.89 -10.95
C ARG A 255 13.99 -14.24 -10.40
N LEU A 256 13.04 -13.91 -11.28
CA LEU A 256 11.76 -13.33 -10.87
C LEU A 256 11.04 -14.22 -9.84
N ARG A 257 11.06 -15.55 -10.02
CA ARG A 257 10.46 -16.51 -9.06
C ARG A 257 11.08 -16.46 -7.66
N LYS A 258 12.30 -15.93 -7.51
CA LYS A 258 12.98 -15.79 -6.20
C LYS A 258 12.62 -14.50 -5.49
N ALA A 259 11.93 -13.56 -6.16
CA ALA A 259 11.51 -12.32 -5.54
C ALA A 259 10.47 -12.56 -4.42
N PRO A 260 10.35 -11.65 -3.44
CA PRO A 260 9.35 -11.77 -2.37
C PRO A 260 7.93 -11.92 -2.93
N LEU A 261 7.10 -12.74 -2.29
CA LEU A 261 5.73 -12.99 -2.76
C LEU A 261 4.90 -11.70 -2.91
N ALA A 262 5.10 -10.73 -2.02
CA ALA A 262 4.47 -9.41 -2.13
C ALA A 262 4.87 -8.66 -3.41
N THR A 263 6.14 -8.72 -3.79
CA THR A 263 6.65 -8.17 -5.04
C THR A 263 6.00 -8.85 -6.24
N LEU A 264 5.94 -10.19 -6.24
CA LEU A 264 5.36 -10.96 -7.33
C LEU A 264 3.85 -10.70 -7.50
N ARG A 265 3.12 -10.58 -6.39
CA ARG A 265 1.67 -10.26 -6.41
C ARG A 265 1.41 -8.83 -6.87
N THR A 266 2.31 -7.89 -6.53
CA THR A 266 2.27 -6.51 -7.03
C THR A 266 2.54 -6.48 -8.53
N LEU A 267 3.56 -7.18 -9.01
CA LEU A 267 3.85 -7.33 -10.43
C LEU A 267 2.67 -7.95 -11.18
N GLU A 268 2.10 -9.05 -10.68
CA GLU A 268 0.94 -9.70 -11.28
C GLU A 268 -0.24 -8.74 -11.44
N ARG A 269 -0.48 -7.88 -10.43
CA ARG A 269 -1.54 -6.87 -10.52
C ARG A 269 -1.30 -5.86 -11.63
N LEU A 270 -0.06 -5.41 -11.81
CA LEU A 270 0.36 -4.50 -12.89
C LEU A 270 0.27 -5.17 -14.27
N VAL A 271 0.69 -6.43 -14.38
CA VAL A 271 0.57 -7.21 -15.62
C VAL A 271 -0.90 -7.41 -16.00
N ASN A 272 -1.77 -7.71 -15.03
CA ASN A 272 -3.21 -7.79 -15.26
C ASN A 272 -3.81 -6.46 -15.71
N LEU A 273 -3.39 -5.34 -15.12
CA LEU A 273 -3.78 -4.00 -15.57
C LEU A 273 -3.41 -3.78 -17.05
N LEU A 274 -2.17 -4.12 -17.44
CA LEU A 274 -1.72 -4.01 -18.82
C LEU A 274 -2.52 -4.88 -19.79
N ARG A 275 -2.95 -6.08 -19.36
CA ARG A 275 -3.85 -6.95 -20.16
C ARG A 275 -5.20 -6.28 -20.41
N VAL A 276 -5.79 -5.65 -19.39
CA VAL A 276 -7.05 -4.91 -19.52
C VAL A 276 -6.90 -3.73 -20.47
N CYS A 277 -5.82 -2.94 -20.32
CA CYS A 277 -5.54 -1.82 -21.21
C CYS A 277 -5.34 -2.27 -22.66
N ARG A 278 -4.62 -3.38 -22.89
CA ARG A 278 -4.43 -3.96 -24.21
C ARG A 278 -5.76 -4.33 -24.87
N GLU A 279 -6.66 -4.96 -24.12
CA GLU A 279 -7.96 -5.37 -24.64
C GLU A 279 -8.86 -4.15 -24.95
N ALA A 280 -8.84 -3.14 -24.08
CA ALA A 280 -9.54 -1.87 -24.33
C ALA A 280 -9.01 -1.16 -25.59
N MET A 281 -7.70 -1.16 -25.83
CA MET A 281 -7.09 -0.55 -27.03
C MET A 281 -7.45 -1.31 -28.31
N ARG A 282 -7.52 -2.65 -28.26
CA ARG A 282 -7.93 -3.47 -29.42
C ARG A 282 -9.37 -3.22 -29.84
N THR A 283 -10.25 -2.96 -28.89
CA THR A 283 -11.69 -2.78 -29.15
C THR A 283 -12.04 -1.37 -29.60
N LYS A 284 -11.24 -0.34 -29.26
CA LYS A 284 -11.47 1.08 -29.59
C LYS A 284 -10.43 1.66 -30.56
N LEU A 285 -10.19 0.97 -31.69
CA LEU A 285 -9.11 1.25 -32.64
C LEU A 285 -9.21 2.61 -33.38
N ALA A 286 -10.37 3.29 -33.38
CA ALA A 286 -10.68 4.37 -34.32
C ALA A 286 -10.36 5.81 -33.84
N GLU A 287 -9.92 6.02 -32.59
CA GLU A 287 -9.87 7.36 -31.97
C GLU A 287 -8.47 7.77 -31.47
N LEU A 288 -7.42 7.02 -31.80
CA LEU A 288 -6.08 7.27 -31.27
C LEU A 288 -5.23 8.15 -32.21
N PRO A 289 -4.55 9.20 -31.71
CA PRO A 289 -3.64 10.03 -32.50
C PRO A 289 -2.34 9.29 -32.86
N VAL A 290 -2.09 8.13 -32.26
CA VAL A 290 -0.93 7.25 -32.48
C VAL A 290 -1.44 5.83 -32.69
N ASP A 291 -0.76 5.03 -33.52
CA ASP A 291 -1.07 3.61 -33.68
C ASP A 291 -1.19 2.90 -32.32
N ALA A 292 -2.24 2.09 -32.18
CA ALA A 292 -2.57 1.39 -30.93
C ALA A 292 -1.43 0.47 -30.46
N ASN A 293 -0.68 -0.14 -31.38
CA ASN A 293 0.46 -0.99 -31.01
C ASN A 293 1.62 -0.17 -30.46
N THR A 294 1.94 0.95 -31.10
CA THR A 294 2.99 1.89 -30.66
C THR A 294 2.64 2.46 -29.28
N LEU A 295 1.39 2.85 -29.05
CA LEU A 295 0.94 3.31 -27.74
C LEU A 295 1.05 2.21 -26.68
N LEU A 296 0.65 0.98 -27.02
CA LEU A 296 0.76 -0.18 -26.13
C LEU A 296 2.22 -0.52 -25.77
N GLU A 297 3.15 -0.42 -26.72
CA GLU A 297 4.59 -0.55 -26.45
C GLU A 297 5.10 0.57 -25.55
N GLY A 298 4.56 1.78 -25.70
CA GLY A 298 4.77 2.89 -24.77
C GLY A 298 4.30 2.56 -23.34
N LEU A 299 3.13 1.92 -23.18
CA LEU A 299 2.65 1.47 -21.85
C LEU A 299 3.63 0.47 -21.24
N TYR A 300 4.04 -0.55 -22.01
CA TYR A 300 4.99 -1.56 -21.54
C TYR A 300 6.32 -0.93 -21.15
N ALA A 301 6.82 0.01 -21.95
CA ALA A 301 8.03 0.76 -21.66
C ALA A 301 7.91 1.54 -20.34
N ARG A 302 6.83 2.32 -20.15
CA ARG A 302 6.65 3.12 -18.92
C ARG A 302 6.45 2.28 -17.69
N THR A 303 5.67 1.20 -17.75
CA THR A 303 5.51 0.28 -16.62
C THR A 303 6.83 -0.37 -16.27
N GLY A 304 7.59 -0.85 -17.26
CA GLY A 304 8.93 -1.39 -17.06
C GLY A 304 9.86 -0.37 -16.38
N MET A 305 9.92 0.86 -16.93
CA MET A 305 10.71 1.96 -16.36
C MET A 305 10.34 2.24 -14.91
N ALA A 306 9.05 2.28 -14.55
CA ALA A 306 8.62 2.57 -13.20
C ALA A 306 8.95 1.45 -12.20
N ILE A 307 8.79 0.19 -12.61
CA ILE A 307 9.07 -1.01 -11.79
C ILE A 307 10.56 -1.10 -11.42
N VAL A 308 11.45 -0.85 -12.39
CA VAL A 308 12.91 -0.95 -12.19
C VAL A 308 13.60 0.40 -11.99
N GLN A 309 12.82 1.50 -12.02
CA GLN A 309 13.28 2.90 -11.94
C GLN A 309 14.37 3.27 -12.94
N ALA A 310 14.17 2.85 -14.19
CA ALA A 310 15.10 3.10 -15.28
C ALA A 310 14.80 4.42 -16.02
N PRO A 311 15.83 5.10 -16.57
CA PRO A 311 15.63 6.31 -17.36
C PRO A 311 14.98 6.00 -18.71
N SER A 312 14.40 7.02 -19.35
CA SER A 312 13.82 6.93 -20.70
C SER A 312 14.77 6.33 -21.74
N LEU A 313 16.08 6.51 -21.58
CA LEU A 313 17.09 5.93 -22.47
C LEU A 313 17.08 4.39 -22.48
N ARG A 314 16.67 3.75 -21.38
CA ARG A 314 16.59 2.29 -21.25
C ARG A 314 15.20 1.73 -21.54
N ALA A 315 14.23 2.58 -21.85
CA ALA A 315 12.82 2.21 -22.07
C ALA A 315 12.67 1.02 -23.02
N ARG A 316 13.37 1.04 -24.16
CA ARG A 316 13.26 0.01 -25.20
C ARG A 316 13.69 -1.38 -24.75
N SER A 317 14.74 -1.47 -23.94
CA SER A 317 15.20 -2.77 -23.42
C SER A 317 14.15 -3.44 -22.51
N LEU A 318 13.23 -2.66 -21.93
CA LEU A 318 12.23 -3.15 -20.97
C LEU A 318 10.92 -3.59 -21.64
N ILE A 319 10.70 -3.24 -22.91
CA ILE A 319 9.48 -3.61 -23.65
C ILE A 319 9.37 -5.14 -23.80
N PRO A 320 10.38 -5.86 -24.34
CA PRO A 320 10.26 -7.30 -24.56
C PRO A 320 9.89 -8.13 -23.32
N PRO A 321 10.54 -7.96 -22.13
CA PRO A 321 10.19 -8.77 -20.97
C PRO A 321 8.79 -8.45 -20.42
N ILE A 322 8.37 -7.17 -20.38
CA ILE A 322 7.01 -6.80 -19.93
C ILE A 322 5.96 -7.38 -20.89
N LYS A 323 6.18 -7.22 -22.21
CA LYS A 323 5.32 -7.78 -23.25
C LYS A 323 5.19 -9.30 -23.10
N HIS A 324 6.29 -10.00 -22.86
CA HIS A 324 6.29 -11.44 -22.62
C HIS A 324 5.43 -11.83 -21.40
N LEU A 325 5.53 -11.13 -20.28
CA LEU A 325 4.70 -11.40 -19.09
C LEU A 325 3.20 -11.18 -19.37
N VAL A 326 2.87 -10.13 -20.13
CA VAL A 326 1.48 -9.81 -20.52
C VAL A 326 0.92 -10.90 -21.44
N GLU A 327 1.65 -11.28 -22.48
CA GLU A 327 1.22 -12.21 -23.53
C GLU A 327 1.22 -13.68 -23.10
N SER A 328 2.15 -14.09 -22.23
CA SER A 328 2.22 -15.47 -21.70
C SER A 328 1.17 -15.78 -20.63
N HIS A 329 0.29 -14.83 -20.30
CA HIS A 329 -0.64 -14.95 -19.17
C HIS A 329 0.03 -15.33 -17.84
N TRP A 330 1.27 -14.88 -17.63
CA TRP A 330 2.01 -15.05 -16.39
C TRP A 330 1.18 -14.71 -15.14
N THR A 331 1.28 -15.56 -14.12
CA THR A 331 0.68 -15.40 -12.79
C THR A 331 1.72 -15.68 -11.72
N SER A 332 1.57 -15.06 -10.55
CA SER A 332 2.52 -15.29 -9.47
C SER A 332 2.23 -16.63 -8.76
N PRO A 333 3.27 -17.34 -8.30
CA PRO A 333 3.12 -18.68 -7.72
C PRO A 333 2.15 -18.66 -6.53
N SER A 334 1.19 -19.59 -6.53
CA SER A 334 0.31 -19.81 -5.38
C SER A 334 1.16 -20.11 -4.14
N PRO A 335 0.79 -19.59 -2.95
CA PRO A 335 1.40 -20.07 -1.72
C PRO A 335 1.16 -21.59 -1.69
N LEU A 336 2.25 -22.34 -1.53
CA LEU A 336 2.24 -23.80 -1.45
C LEU A 336 1.00 -24.24 -0.66
N LYS A 337 0.17 -25.11 -1.25
CA LYS A 337 -0.77 -25.91 -0.48
C LYS A 337 0.08 -26.73 0.49
N MET A 338 0.24 -26.28 1.74
CA MET A 338 0.74 -27.09 2.85
C MET A 338 -0.29 -28.17 3.21
N ALA A 339 -0.67 -29.00 2.24
CA ALA A 339 -1.64 -30.07 2.40
C ALA A 339 -1.12 -31.40 1.82
N SER A 340 0.09 -31.47 1.27
CA SER A 340 0.64 -32.72 0.72
C SER A 340 1.93 -33.22 1.38
N MET A 341 2.38 -32.60 2.49
CA MET A 341 3.49 -33.15 3.30
C MET A 341 3.04 -33.80 4.61
N ALA A 342 1.73 -33.91 4.84
CA ALA A 342 1.16 -34.62 5.99
C ALA A 342 0.81 -36.10 5.69
N SER A 343 0.98 -36.58 4.45
CA SER A 343 0.60 -37.95 4.07
C SER A 343 1.75 -38.97 4.05
N GLU A 344 2.97 -38.60 4.42
CA GLU A 344 4.12 -39.53 4.44
C GLU A 344 4.78 -39.73 5.81
N ALA A 345 4.21 -39.20 6.88
CA ALA A 345 4.57 -39.64 8.22
C ALA A 345 3.74 -40.88 8.59
N LYS A 346 4.20 -42.07 8.19
CA LYS A 346 3.76 -43.34 8.81
C LYS A 346 4.09 -43.25 10.30
N VAL A 347 3.08 -43.03 11.13
CA VAL A 347 3.18 -43.21 12.58
C VAL A 347 3.28 -44.70 12.83
N GLU A 348 4.48 -45.20 13.13
CA GLU A 348 4.64 -46.53 13.73
C GLU A 348 4.05 -46.50 15.15
N PRO A 349 3.18 -47.46 15.52
CA PRO A 349 2.65 -47.54 16.87
C PRO A 349 3.78 -47.91 17.85
N LEU A 350 3.89 -47.13 18.93
CA LEU A 350 4.83 -47.34 20.02
C LEU A 350 4.60 -48.72 20.68
N ASP A 351 5.66 -49.54 20.71
CA ASP A 351 5.70 -50.83 21.39
C ASP A 351 5.79 -50.63 22.91
N PRO A 352 4.77 -51.02 23.70
CA PRO A 352 4.73 -50.81 25.14
C PRO A 352 5.69 -51.73 25.93
N THR A 353 6.43 -52.62 25.27
CA THR A 353 7.36 -53.54 25.96
C THR A 353 8.75 -52.93 26.25
N LYS A 354 9.04 -51.70 25.79
CA LYS A 354 10.37 -51.07 25.92
C LYS A 354 10.64 -50.30 27.22
N PHE A 355 9.71 -50.27 28.17
CA PHE A 355 9.97 -49.69 29.50
C PHE A 355 10.14 -50.81 30.54
N SER A 356 11.36 -51.35 30.64
CA SER A 356 11.74 -52.16 31.79
C SER A 356 11.91 -51.25 33.01
N SER A 357 11.06 -51.43 34.01
CA SER A 357 11.28 -50.91 35.35
C SER A 357 12.48 -51.61 36.00
N THR A 358 13.59 -50.92 36.15
CA THR A 358 14.62 -51.30 37.12
C THR A 358 14.43 -50.48 38.40
N GLN A 359 14.20 -51.22 39.48
CA GLN A 359 14.34 -50.81 40.88
C GLN A 359 15.77 -50.41 41.22
#